data_AF-A0A1L7CYR8-F1
#
_entry.id   AF-A0A1L7CYR8-F1
#
_cell.length_a   1.000
_cell.length_b   1.000
_cell.length_c   1.000
_cell.angle_alpha   90.00
_cell.angle_beta   90.00
_cell.angle_gamma   90.00
#
_symmetry.space_group_name_H-M   'P 1'
#
loop_
_entity.id
_entity.type
_entity.pdbx_description
1 polymer ?
#
loop_
_entity_poly.entity_id
_entity_poly.type
_entity_poly.pdbx_seq_one_letter_code
_entity_poly.pdbx_strand_id
1 'polypeptide(L)'
;MSDSYNSRGMLYNARAQTGLLRQSNRIQAAQLAVEMAQYEMIDEHFTQLHGEMGEQTEALRGIDRAIRRQTRLLHEDNVRMVDAIDEQTAVLERSGEVAADQRFAQWRDGSPVGQRYYYEYRPRALAYLESYRRMSELWRAQVLLTVRRRLADYNSWRDPGWLPDAPDTGRFLPMPGRQSPPGAEREDLSQLPEPAEPAAASTELKALYYLSLVFTVLVVLPALTSMNLRGLIMAILPGLISWWLHTKVRAPEQAHRQWEEQSRQVAAENRRRAELAALIERDRLERRRWETENGRCRDRMTILVCEYLGLDLGADWSEDWATGAERERHARITEVIANEREKPPSLYDFHEPGTLALDMSMIDPLLRPMQSFRAQQIRVLDHAD
;
A
#
# COMPACT_ATOMS: atom_id res chain seq x y z
N MET A 1 -6.48 102.31 12.93
CA MET A 1 -6.72 101.92 11.52
C MET A 1 -5.93 100.65 11.15
N SER A 2 -6.03 99.57 11.95
CA SER A 2 -5.28 98.31 11.73
C SER A 2 -6.18 97.05 11.60
N ASP A 3 -7.48 97.12 11.95
CA ASP A 3 -8.34 95.92 12.01
C ASP A 3 -9.21 95.69 10.77
N SER A 4 -9.37 96.66 9.87
CA SER A 4 -10.21 96.49 8.67
C SER A 4 -9.50 95.81 7.49
N TYR A 5 -8.17 95.70 7.53
CA TYR A 5 -7.40 94.94 6.53
C TYR A 5 -7.34 93.44 6.82
N ASN A 6 -7.53 93.02 8.08
CA ASN A 6 -7.39 91.61 8.48
C ASN A 6 -8.65 90.76 8.17
N SER A 7 -9.85 91.36 8.22
CA SER A 7 -11.12 90.64 7.98
C SER A 7 -11.40 90.37 6.49
N ARG A 8 -10.98 91.26 5.58
CA ARG A 8 -11.09 91.03 4.13
C ARG A 8 -10.09 89.98 3.62
N GLY A 9 -8.90 89.90 4.22
CA GLY A 9 -7.92 88.84 3.93
C GLY A 9 -8.42 87.45 4.32
N MET A 10 -9.07 87.32 5.48
CA MET A 10 -9.61 86.02 5.93
C MET A 10 -10.79 85.53 5.09
N LEU A 11 -11.69 86.41 4.64
CA LEU A 11 -12.81 86.03 3.76
C LEU A 11 -12.35 85.63 2.36
N TYR A 12 -11.30 86.28 1.83
CA TYR A 12 -10.70 85.91 0.55
C TYR A 12 -10.00 84.55 0.64
N ASN A 13 -9.25 84.30 1.71
CA ASN A 13 -8.64 83.00 1.98
C ASN A 13 -9.67 81.88 2.20
N ALA A 14 -10.78 82.14 2.91
CA ALA A 14 -11.84 81.16 3.10
C ALA A 14 -12.55 80.80 1.78
N ARG A 15 -12.76 81.76 0.89
CA ARG A 15 -13.31 81.50 -0.46
C ARG A 15 -12.32 80.75 -1.36
N ALA A 16 -11.04 81.09 -1.30
CA ALA A 16 -10.00 80.36 -2.03
C ALA A 16 -9.90 78.91 -1.53
N GLN A 17 -9.90 78.68 -0.21
CA GLN A 17 -9.86 77.35 0.38
C GLN A 17 -11.11 76.52 0.08
N THR A 18 -12.31 77.10 0.13
CA THR A 18 -13.55 76.38 -0.24
C THR A 18 -13.63 76.09 -1.75
N GLY A 19 -13.08 76.96 -2.59
CA GLY A 19 -12.91 76.70 -4.02
C GLY A 19 -11.98 75.51 -4.29
N LEU A 20 -10.82 75.48 -3.62
CA LEU A 20 -9.85 74.39 -3.72
C LEU A 20 -10.42 73.06 -3.21
N LEU A 21 -11.18 73.08 -2.11
CA LEU A 21 -11.83 71.86 -1.59
C LEU A 21 -12.90 71.32 -2.56
N ARG A 22 -13.68 72.20 -3.20
CA ARG A 22 -14.65 71.77 -4.22
C ARG A 22 -13.97 71.20 -5.46
N GLN A 23 -12.86 71.80 -5.88
CA GLN A 23 -12.06 71.29 -6.99
C GLN A 23 -11.41 69.94 -6.63
N SER A 24 -10.86 69.82 -5.43
CA SER A 24 -10.30 68.57 -4.90
C SER A 24 -11.36 67.47 -4.84
N ASN A 25 -12.56 67.76 -4.33
CA ASN A 25 -13.65 66.79 -4.26
C ASN A 25 -14.14 66.38 -5.66
N ARG A 26 -14.14 67.29 -6.64
CA ARG A 26 -14.48 66.95 -8.04
C ARG A 26 -13.41 66.07 -8.68
N ILE A 27 -12.14 66.35 -8.42
CA ILE A 27 -11.03 65.53 -8.91
C ILE A 27 -11.09 64.14 -8.28
N GLN A 28 -11.33 64.04 -6.97
CA GLN A 28 -11.49 62.76 -6.28
C GLN A 28 -12.71 61.98 -6.77
N ALA A 29 -13.85 62.65 -6.98
CA ALA A 29 -15.04 62.00 -7.52
C ALA A 29 -14.81 61.51 -8.97
N ALA A 30 -14.09 62.28 -9.79
CA ALA A 30 -13.73 61.87 -11.15
C ALA A 30 -12.72 60.70 -11.15
N GLN A 31 -11.74 60.70 -10.23
CA GLN A 31 -10.82 59.58 -10.05
C GLN A 31 -11.55 58.31 -9.63
N LEU A 32 -12.47 58.42 -8.67
CA LEU A 32 -13.25 57.28 -8.20
C LEU A 32 -14.18 56.73 -9.30
N ALA A 33 -14.75 57.59 -10.14
CA ALA A 33 -15.54 57.16 -11.29
C ALA A 33 -14.68 56.43 -12.34
N VAL A 34 -13.45 56.87 -12.57
CA VAL A 34 -12.50 56.18 -13.47
C VAL A 34 -12.07 54.82 -12.89
N GLU A 35 -11.79 54.76 -11.59
CA GLU A 35 -11.46 53.50 -10.91
C GLU A 35 -12.64 52.52 -10.97
N MET A 36 -13.87 52.97 -10.73
CA MET A 36 -15.06 52.12 -10.85
C MET A 36 -15.25 51.60 -12.29
N ALA A 37 -15.07 52.44 -13.31
CA ALA A 37 -15.14 52.00 -14.70
C ALA A 37 -14.02 51.00 -15.05
N GLN A 38 -12.82 51.15 -14.45
CA GLN A 38 -11.74 50.17 -14.61
C GLN A 38 -12.09 48.83 -13.95
N TYR A 39 -12.72 48.83 -12.77
CA TYR A 39 -13.16 47.59 -12.12
C TYR A 39 -14.27 46.89 -12.90
N GLU A 40 -15.26 47.62 -13.43
CA GLU A 40 -16.31 47.03 -14.29
C GLU A 40 -15.71 46.40 -15.55
N MET A 41 -14.76 47.07 -16.20
CA MET A 41 -14.05 46.52 -17.37
C MET A 41 -13.22 45.27 -17.01
N ILE A 42 -12.59 45.24 -15.83
CA ILE A 42 -11.87 44.05 -15.35
C ILE A 42 -12.83 42.90 -15.07
N ASP A 43 -13.99 43.17 -14.47
CA ASP A 43 -15.00 42.15 -14.14
C ASP A 43 -15.66 41.56 -15.39
N GLU A 44 -15.98 42.39 -16.39
CA GLU A 44 -16.43 41.92 -17.71
C GLU A 44 -15.37 41.04 -18.39
N HIS A 45 -14.11 41.47 -18.34
CA HIS A 45 -13.02 40.70 -18.94
C HIS A 45 -12.79 39.37 -18.21
N PHE A 46 -12.91 39.35 -16.88
CA PHE A 46 -12.80 38.12 -16.07
C PHE A 46 -13.95 37.16 -16.35
N THR A 47 -15.16 37.68 -16.51
CA THR A 47 -16.36 36.90 -16.86
C THR A 47 -16.24 36.27 -18.25
N GLN A 48 -15.75 37.03 -19.24
CA GLN A 48 -15.49 36.52 -20.58
C GLN A 48 -14.41 35.42 -20.57
N LEU A 49 -13.31 35.63 -19.85
CA LEU A 49 -12.21 34.67 -19.74
C LEU A 49 -12.64 33.38 -19.03
N HIS A 50 -13.54 33.47 -18.05
CA HIS A 50 -14.17 32.31 -17.43
C HIS A 50 -15.08 31.54 -18.39
N GLY A 51 -15.83 32.24 -19.24
CA GLY A 51 -16.63 31.64 -20.30
C GLY A 51 -15.77 30.87 -21.31
N GLU A 52 -14.70 31.50 -21.82
CA GLU A 52 -13.76 30.90 -22.77
C GLU A 52 -13.03 29.68 -22.16
N MET A 53 -12.61 29.74 -20.90
CA MET A 53 -12.06 28.58 -20.19
C MET A 53 -13.09 27.45 -19.99
N GLY A 54 -14.37 27.80 -19.79
CA GLY A 54 -15.48 26.85 -19.74
C GLY A 54 -15.64 26.08 -21.06
N GLU A 55 -15.65 26.79 -22.19
CA GLU A 55 -15.71 26.18 -23.52
C GLU A 55 -14.47 25.33 -23.83
N GLN A 56 -13.28 25.81 -23.48
CA GLN A 56 -12.04 25.04 -23.67
C GLN A 56 -12.01 23.75 -22.82
N THR A 57 -12.48 23.81 -21.57
CA THR A 57 -12.58 22.61 -20.73
C THR A 57 -13.61 21.62 -21.25
N GLU A 58 -14.72 22.08 -21.83
CA GLU A 58 -15.68 21.20 -22.50
C GLU A 58 -15.12 20.56 -23.78
N ALA A 59 -14.38 21.34 -24.60
CA ALA A 59 -13.68 20.83 -25.77
C ALA A 59 -12.62 19.77 -25.39
N LEU A 60 -11.82 20.01 -24.35
CA LEU A 60 -10.85 19.04 -23.83
C LEU A 60 -11.52 17.77 -23.30
N ARG A 61 -12.66 17.87 -22.61
CA ARG A 61 -13.48 16.70 -22.22
C ARG A 61 -14.05 15.97 -23.43
N GLY A 62 -14.35 16.67 -24.52
CA GLY A 62 -14.75 16.07 -25.79
C GLY A 62 -13.62 15.24 -26.40
N ILE A 63 -12.40 15.79 -26.43
CA ILE A 63 -11.19 15.12 -26.90
C ILE A 63 -10.85 13.90 -26.02
N ASP A 64 -10.87 14.03 -24.69
CA ASP A 64 -10.62 12.90 -23.78
C ASP A 64 -11.63 11.75 -24.01
N ARG A 65 -12.92 12.07 -24.20
CA ARG A 65 -13.95 11.08 -24.55
C ARG A 65 -13.72 10.44 -25.93
N ALA A 66 -13.15 11.16 -26.88
CA ALA A 66 -12.81 10.63 -28.20
C ALA A 66 -11.59 9.70 -28.11
N ILE A 67 -10.53 10.12 -27.39
CA ILE A 67 -9.33 9.31 -27.13
C ILE A 67 -9.72 8.02 -26.42
N ARG A 68 -10.48 8.07 -25.33
CA ARG A 68 -10.91 6.86 -24.61
C ARG A 68 -11.70 5.89 -25.50
N ARG A 69 -12.57 6.41 -26.38
CA ARG A 69 -13.30 5.59 -27.36
C ARG A 69 -12.36 4.94 -28.36
N GLN A 70 -11.41 5.70 -28.91
CA GLN A 70 -10.42 5.17 -29.84
C GLN A 70 -9.50 4.13 -29.18
N THR A 71 -9.02 4.39 -27.95
CA THR A 71 -8.21 3.43 -27.18
C THR A 71 -8.98 2.14 -26.92
N ARG A 72 -10.28 2.23 -26.59
CA ARG A 72 -11.13 1.05 -26.40
C ARG A 72 -11.27 0.24 -27.69
N LEU A 73 -11.53 0.89 -28.82
CA LEU A 73 -11.62 0.22 -30.12
C LEU A 73 -10.31 -0.46 -30.51
N LEU A 74 -9.17 0.23 -30.34
CA LEU A 74 -7.85 -0.36 -30.59
C LEU A 74 -7.55 -1.54 -29.66
N HIS A 75 -7.98 -1.46 -28.38
CA HIS A 75 -7.84 -2.57 -27.46
C HIS A 75 -8.71 -3.77 -27.87
N GLU A 76 -9.97 -3.53 -28.25
CA GLU A 76 -10.88 -4.58 -28.73
C GLU A 76 -10.35 -5.23 -30.02
N ASP A 77 -9.79 -4.45 -30.96
CA ASP A 77 -9.17 -4.96 -32.19
C ASP A 77 -7.88 -5.74 -31.89
N ASN A 78 -7.05 -5.26 -30.95
CA ASN A 78 -5.85 -5.99 -30.52
C ASN A 78 -6.20 -7.31 -29.85
N VAL A 79 -7.23 -7.35 -28.99
CA VAL A 79 -7.70 -8.58 -28.35
C VAL A 79 -8.18 -9.57 -29.42
N ARG A 80 -9.00 -9.12 -30.38
CA ARG A 80 -9.43 -9.97 -31.50
C ARG A 80 -8.27 -10.48 -32.35
N MET A 81 -7.24 -9.67 -32.57
CA MET A 81 -6.06 -10.08 -33.32
C MET A 81 -5.26 -11.14 -32.54
N VAL A 82 -5.10 -10.99 -31.23
CA VAL A 82 -4.47 -12.00 -30.36
C VAL A 82 -5.28 -13.30 -30.38
N ASP A 83 -6.60 -13.22 -30.20
CA ASP A 83 -7.48 -14.40 -30.27
C ASP A 83 -7.37 -15.12 -31.62
N ALA A 84 -7.29 -14.37 -32.73
CA ALA A 84 -7.10 -14.95 -34.06
C ALA A 84 -5.72 -15.59 -34.25
N ILE A 85 -4.66 -15.00 -33.68
CA ILE A 85 -3.30 -15.57 -33.68
C ILE A 85 -3.29 -16.85 -32.86
N ASP A 86 -3.93 -16.87 -31.69
CA ASP A 86 -4.02 -18.05 -30.82
C ASP A 86 -4.81 -19.17 -31.51
N GLU A 87 -5.92 -18.85 -32.18
CA GLU A 87 -6.69 -19.82 -32.98
C GLU A 87 -5.86 -20.37 -34.15
N GLN A 88 -5.15 -19.52 -34.88
CA GLN A 88 -4.28 -19.94 -35.98
C GLN A 88 -3.12 -20.81 -35.49
N THR A 89 -2.53 -20.45 -34.34
CA THR A 89 -1.45 -21.22 -33.70
C THR A 89 -1.97 -22.59 -33.28
N ALA A 90 -3.13 -22.66 -32.65
CA ALA A 90 -3.74 -23.93 -32.26
C ALA A 90 -4.09 -24.83 -33.46
N VAL A 91 -4.48 -24.25 -34.60
CA VAL A 91 -4.71 -25.01 -35.85
C VAL A 91 -3.40 -25.55 -36.42
N LEU A 92 -2.35 -24.73 -36.43
CA LEU A 92 -1.02 -25.13 -36.90
C LEU A 92 -0.43 -26.23 -36.00
N GLU A 93 -0.52 -26.10 -34.68
CA GLU A 93 -0.10 -27.11 -33.71
C GLU A 93 -0.82 -28.44 -33.94
N ARG A 94 -2.17 -28.42 -34.04
CA ARG A 94 -2.95 -29.62 -34.37
C ARG A 94 -2.53 -30.26 -35.70
N SER A 95 -2.24 -29.44 -36.71
CA SER A 95 -1.77 -29.95 -38.01
C SER A 95 -0.37 -30.59 -37.91
N GLY A 96 0.50 -30.01 -37.09
CA GLY A 96 1.84 -30.54 -36.78
C GLY A 96 1.77 -31.86 -36.01
N GLU A 97 0.89 -31.97 -35.01
CA GLU A 97 0.63 -33.18 -34.25
C GLU A 97 0.15 -34.33 -35.16
N VAL A 98 -0.82 -34.07 -36.03
CA VAL A 98 -1.32 -35.08 -36.99
C VAL A 98 -0.20 -35.54 -37.94
N ALA A 99 0.63 -34.62 -38.43
CA ALA A 99 1.77 -34.98 -39.29
C ALA A 99 2.84 -35.79 -38.54
N ALA A 100 3.12 -35.45 -37.28
CA ALA A 100 4.03 -36.20 -36.42
C ALA A 100 3.50 -37.62 -36.15
N ASP A 101 2.21 -37.76 -35.84
CA ASP A 101 1.56 -39.04 -35.60
C ASP A 101 1.58 -39.94 -36.85
N GLN A 102 1.35 -39.38 -38.03
CA GLN A 102 1.45 -40.12 -39.29
C GLN A 102 2.88 -40.58 -39.58
N ARG A 103 3.88 -39.70 -39.40
CA ARG A 103 5.30 -40.06 -39.57
C ARG A 103 5.73 -41.13 -38.58
N PHE A 104 5.31 -41.01 -37.33
CA PHE A 104 5.60 -41.99 -36.29
C PHE A 104 4.96 -43.35 -36.61
N ALA A 105 3.69 -43.38 -37.05
CA ALA A 105 3.03 -44.62 -37.46
C ALA A 105 3.73 -45.28 -38.67
N GLN A 106 4.13 -44.48 -39.66
CA GLN A 106 4.90 -44.98 -40.82
C GLN A 106 6.25 -45.55 -40.40
N TRP A 107 6.97 -44.89 -39.50
CA TRP A 107 8.24 -45.41 -38.97
C TRP A 107 8.02 -46.68 -38.15
N ARG A 108 7.02 -46.69 -37.26
CA ARG A 108 6.65 -47.83 -36.41
C ARG A 108 6.40 -49.08 -37.23
N ASP A 109 5.56 -48.99 -38.25
CA ASP A 109 5.12 -50.16 -39.01
C ASP A 109 6.02 -50.45 -40.22
N GLY A 110 6.69 -49.43 -40.77
CA GLY A 110 7.50 -49.53 -41.99
C GLY A 110 8.98 -49.84 -41.79
N SER A 111 9.48 -49.86 -40.55
CA SER A 111 10.90 -50.15 -40.23
C SER A 111 11.01 -51.32 -39.24
N PRO A 112 11.95 -52.27 -39.43
CA PRO A 112 12.24 -53.29 -38.42
C PRO A 112 12.65 -52.70 -37.06
N VAL A 113 13.33 -51.55 -37.06
CA VAL A 113 13.70 -50.83 -35.83
C VAL A 113 12.46 -50.26 -35.15
N GLY A 114 11.54 -49.67 -35.91
CA GLY A 114 10.29 -49.13 -35.40
C GLY A 114 9.38 -50.20 -34.80
N GLN A 115 9.28 -51.36 -35.46
CA GLN A 115 8.49 -52.49 -34.98
C GLN A 115 9.08 -53.02 -33.66
N ARG A 116 10.39 -53.25 -33.61
CA ARG A 116 11.08 -53.71 -32.40
C ARG A 116 10.94 -52.73 -31.25
N TYR A 117 11.11 -51.43 -31.53
CA TYR A 117 10.89 -50.39 -30.52
C TYR A 117 9.46 -50.45 -29.96
N TYR A 118 8.46 -50.38 -30.83
CA TYR A 118 7.09 -50.16 -30.38
C TYR A 118 6.43 -51.41 -29.78
N TYR A 119 6.69 -52.59 -30.35
CA TYR A 119 6.04 -53.83 -29.93
C TYR A 119 6.82 -54.59 -28.86
N GLU A 120 8.16 -54.46 -28.80
CA GLU A 120 8.98 -55.20 -27.81
C GLU A 120 9.53 -54.28 -26.70
N TYR A 121 10.18 -53.19 -27.06
CA TYR A 121 10.89 -52.34 -26.11
C TYR A 121 9.95 -51.43 -25.31
N ARG A 122 9.10 -50.66 -25.99
CA ARG A 122 8.24 -49.63 -25.40
C ARG A 122 7.32 -50.16 -24.29
N PRO A 123 6.67 -51.32 -24.41
CA PRO A 123 5.86 -51.88 -23.32
C PRO A 123 6.70 -52.19 -22.07
N ARG A 124 7.94 -52.71 -22.25
CA ARG A 124 8.86 -52.99 -21.14
C ARG A 124 9.38 -51.71 -20.50
N ALA A 125 9.70 -50.70 -21.30
CA ALA A 125 10.14 -49.39 -20.83
C ALA A 125 9.04 -48.69 -20.02
N LEU A 126 7.79 -48.70 -20.49
CA LEU A 126 6.65 -48.19 -19.73
C LEU A 126 6.41 -48.96 -18.43
N ALA A 127 6.52 -50.29 -18.45
CA ALA A 127 6.41 -51.11 -17.25
C ALA A 127 7.51 -50.78 -16.22
N TYR A 128 8.73 -50.51 -16.68
CA TYR A 128 9.82 -50.03 -15.83
C TYR A 128 9.53 -48.66 -15.23
N LEU A 129 9.11 -47.66 -16.04
CA LEU A 129 8.78 -46.32 -15.54
C LEU A 129 7.66 -46.36 -14.48
N GLU A 130 6.62 -47.16 -14.72
CA GLU A 130 5.54 -47.37 -13.76
C GLU A 130 6.04 -48.04 -12.48
N SER A 131 6.95 -49.02 -12.60
CA SER A 131 7.57 -49.66 -11.44
C SER A 131 8.44 -48.67 -10.65
N TYR A 132 9.21 -47.82 -11.33
CA TYR A 132 10.04 -46.77 -10.73
C TYR A 132 9.15 -45.77 -9.96
N ARG A 133 8.06 -45.31 -10.58
CA ARG A 133 7.08 -44.43 -9.93
C ARG A 133 6.49 -45.05 -8.66
N ARG A 134 6.02 -46.30 -8.73
CA ARG A 134 5.48 -47.02 -7.56
C ARG A 134 6.52 -47.17 -6.45
N MET A 135 7.76 -47.43 -6.84
CA MET A 135 8.88 -47.54 -5.91
C MET A 135 9.14 -46.21 -5.18
N SER A 136 9.16 -45.09 -5.90
CA SER A 136 9.27 -43.76 -5.32
C SER A 136 8.10 -43.41 -4.39
N GLU A 137 6.88 -43.83 -4.73
CA GLU A 137 5.70 -43.67 -3.86
C GLU A 137 5.80 -44.48 -2.57
N LEU A 138 6.20 -45.75 -2.65
CA LEU A 138 6.41 -46.61 -1.49
C LEU A 138 7.52 -46.08 -0.59
N TRP A 139 8.62 -45.63 -1.19
CA TRP A 139 9.72 -44.99 -0.46
C TRP A 139 9.26 -43.74 0.28
N ARG A 140 8.57 -42.84 -0.41
CA ARG A 140 7.98 -41.63 0.21
C ARG A 140 7.05 -41.98 1.36
N ALA A 141 6.20 -42.99 1.20
CA ALA A 141 5.32 -43.45 2.27
C ALA A 141 6.11 -43.97 3.48
N GLN A 142 7.18 -44.73 3.26
CA GLN A 142 8.06 -45.22 4.31
C GLN A 142 8.80 -44.10 5.05
N VAL A 143 9.34 -43.12 4.32
CA VAL A 143 9.97 -41.91 4.90
C VAL A 143 8.95 -41.16 5.76
N LEU A 144 7.74 -40.92 5.26
CA LEU A 144 6.68 -40.24 6.02
C LEU A 144 6.26 -40.99 7.28
N LEU A 145 6.15 -42.33 7.22
CA LEU A 145 5.87 -43.15 8.40
C LEU A 145 6.99 -43.05 9.44
N THR A 146 8.24 -43.03 8.98
CA THR A 146 9.42 -42.90 9.85
C THR A 146 9.49 -41.53 10.51
N VAL A 147 9.23 -40.46 9.74
CA VAL A 147 9.07 -39.09 10.27
C VAL A 147 7.96 -39.06 11.33
N ARG A 148 6.78 -39.59 11.04
CA ARG A 148 5.65 -39.60 11.99
C ARG A 148 5.99 -40.32 13.29
N ARG A 149 6.62 -41.50 13.21
CA ARG A 149 7.09 -42.22 14.41
C ARG A 149 8.08 -41.37 15.21
N ARG A 150 8.96 -40.63 14.54
CA ARG A 150 9.93 -39.77 15.23
C ARG A 150 9.28 -38.55 15.88
N LEU A 151 8.29 -37.96 15.22
CA LEU A 151 7.51 -36.85 15.76
C LEU A 151 6.65 -37.28 16.95
N ALA A 152 6.21 -38.54 17.03
CA ALA A 152 5.52 -39.06 18.20
C ALA A 152 6.38 -38.96 19.48
N ASP A 153 7.71 -39.10 19.34
CA ASP A 153 8.67 -38.97 20.43
C ASP A 153 9.25 -37.54 20.56
N TYR A 154 8.66 -36.54 19.90
CA TYR A 154 9.18 -35.16 19.81
C TYR A 154 9.64 -34.58 21.15
N ASN A 155 8.85 -34.76 22.21
CA ASN A 155 9.17 -34.23 23.54
C ASN A 155 10.44 -34.82 24.17
N SER A 156 10.91 -35.97 23.70
CA SER A 156 12.15 -36.60 24.21
C SER A 156 13.43 -36.00 23.62
N TRP A 157 13.34 -35.28 22.51
CA TRP A 157 14.50 -34.81 21.74
C TRP A 157 14.42 -33.36 21.27
N ARG A 158 13.27 -32.69 21.43
CA ARG A 158 13.13 -31.27 21.11
C ARG A 158 14.12 -30.43 21.91
N ASP A 159 14.50 -29.29 21.33
CA ASP A 159 15.20 -28.25 22.09
C ASP A 159 14.31 -27.82 23.27
N PRO A 160 14.83 -27.72 24.52
CA PRO A 160 14.04 -27.34 25.69
C PRO A 160 13.26 -26.03 25.50
N GLY A 161 13.80 -25.09 24.72
CA GLY A 161 13.15 -23.81 24.40
C GLY A 161 11.95 -23.93 23.44
N TRP A 162 11.77 -25.07 22.78
CA TRP A 162 10.68 -25.28 21.83
C TRP A 162 9.36 -25.62 22.52
N LEU A 163 8.24 -25.19 21.95
CA LEU A 163 6.91 -25.57 22.41
C LEU A 163 6.65 -27.08 22.18
N PRO A 164 5.96 -27.78 23.10
CA PRO A 164 5.74 -29.23 23.01
C PRO A 164 4.84 -29.65 21.85
N ASP A 165 4.02 -28.75 21.32
CA ASP A 165 3.09 -28.91 20.21
C ASP A 165 3.60 -28.26 18.91
N ALA A 166 4.88 -27.89 18.85
CA ALA A 166 5.47 -27.23 17.69
C ALA A 166 5.35 -27.99 16.36
N PRO A 167 5.45 -29.35 16.31
CA PRO A 167 5.28 -30.09 15.06
C PRO A 167 3.88 -29.94 14.46
N ASP A 168 2.86 -29.85 15.31
CA ASP A 168 1.45 -29.76 14.89
C ASP A 168 1.06 -28.32 14.55
N THR A 169 1.53 -27.35 15.35
CA THR A 169 1.16 -25.94 15.20
C THR A 169 2.06 -25.14 14.27
N GLY A 170 3.27 -25.65 13.97
CA GLY A 170 4.33 -24.93 13.28
C GLY A 170 4.91 -23.76 14.09
N ARG A 171 4.61 -23.69 15.39
CA ARG A 171 5.07 -22.66 16.34
C ARG A 171 6.02 -23.30 17.35
N PHE A 172 7.29 -22.96 17.22
CA PHE A 172 8.37 -23.42 18.09
C PHE A 172 8.55 -22.53 19.30
N LEU A 173 8.28 -21.23 19.18
CA LEU A 173 8.50 -20.27 20.25
C LEU A 173 7.18 -19.66 20.71
N PRO A 174 7.03 -19.34 22.01
CA PRO A 174 5.85 -18.64 22.50
C PRO A 174 5.69 -17.30 21.79
N MET A 175 4.46 -17.00 21.38
CA MET A 175 4.16 -15.72 20.72
C MET A 175 4.41 -14.57 21.71
N PRO A 176 5.07 -13.47 21.30
CA PRO A 176 5.25 -12.32 22.16
C PRO A 176 3.87 -11.79 22.60
N GLY A 177 3.73 -11.53 23.91
CA GLY A 177 2.51 -10.94 24.46
C GLY A 177 2.26 -9.58 23.83
N ARG A 178 1.00 -9.28 23.47
CA ARG A 178 0.64 -7.93 23.03
C ARG A 178 0.84 -7.00 24.23
N GLN A 179 1.64 -5.95 24.06
CA GLN A 179 1.68 -4.89 25.05
C GLN A 179 0.36 -4.13 24.92
N SER A 180 -0.53 -4.28 25.90
CA SER A 180 -1.73 -3.45 25.98
C SER A 180 -1.29 -1.99 26.04
N PRO A 181 -1.87 -1.09 25.21
CA PRO A 181 -1.55 0.33 25.30
C PRO A 181 -1.77 0.80 26.75
N PRO A 182 -0.81 1.52 27.36
CA PRO A 182 -1.02 2.10 28.67
C PRO A 182 -2.19 3.10 28.57
N GLY A 183 -3.33 2.79 29.21
CA GLY A 183 -4.44 3.72 29.37
C GLY A 183 -5.53 3.70 28.29
N ALA A 184 -5.79 2.58 27.60
CA ALA A 184 -7.03 2.43 26.84
C ALA A 184 -8.21 2.03 27.77
N GLU A 185 -8.52 2.85 28.78
CA GLU A 185 -9.94 3.05 29.05
C GLU A 185 -10.50 3.61 27.74
N ARG A 186 -11.47 2.91 27.15
CA ARG A 186 -12.16 3.38 25.95
C ARG A 186 -12.88 4.69 26.28
N GLU A 187 -12.18 5.81 26.25
CA GLU A 187 -12.81 7.08 25.89
C GLU A 187 -13.26 6.89 24.45
N ASP A 188 -14.55 6.61 24.32
CA ASP A 188 -15.27 6.47 23.07
C ASP A 188 -14.97 7.69 22.19
N LEU A 189 -14.08 7.52 21.20
CA LEU A 189 -13.70 8.58 20.26
C LEU A 189 -14.90 9.13 19.48
N SER A 190 -16.06 8.48 19.57
CA SER A 190 -17.38 8.94 19.13
C SER A 190 -17.90 10.16 19.91
N GLN A 191 -17.33 10.48 21.07
CA GLN A 191 -17.73 11.60 21.92
C GLN A 191 -16.79 12.82 21.82
N LEU A 192 -15.78 12.78 20.94
CA LEU A 192 -15.02 13.98 20.61
C LEU A 192 -15.97 14.95 19.92
N PRO A 193 -16.24 16.15 20.49
CA PRO A 193 -17.03 17.15 19.81
C PRO A 193 -16.32 17.47 18.49
N GLU A 194 -17.07 17.39 17.36
CA GLU A 194 -16.57 17.87 16.08
C GLU A 194 -15.94 19.26 16.28
N PRO A 195 -14.79 19.55 15.65
CA PRO A 195 -14.19 20.86 15.74
C PRO A 195 -15.24 21.88 15.33
N ALA A 196 -15.74 22.65 16.31
CA ALA A 196 -16.76 23.64 16.08
C ALA A 196 -16.29 24.51 14.92
N GLU A 197 -17.05 24.53 13.82
CA GLU A 197 -16.83 25.47 12.74
C GLU A 197 -16.61 26.84 13.37
N PRO A 198 -15.59 27.61 12.94
CA PRO A 198 -15.28 28.89 13.54
C PRO A 198 -16.56 29.71 13.53
N ALA A 199 -17.15 29.88 14.71
CA ALA A 199 -18.48 30.42 14.84
C ALA A 199 -18.54 31.70 14.01
N ALA A 200 -19.63 31.85 13.25
CA ALA A 200 -19.95 33.01 12.43
C ALA A 200 -20.12 34.31 13.24
N ALA A 201 -19.43 34.45 14.38
CA ALA A 201 -19.31 35.62 15.23
C ALA A 201 -18.75 36.87 14.50
N SER A 202 -18.39 36.78 13.22
CA SER A 202 -17.91 37.92 12.45
C SER A 202 -18.99 38.69 11.71
N THR A 203 -20.20 38.15 11.48
CA THR A 203 -21.24 38.85 10.71
C THR A 203 -22.11 39.76 11.58
N GLU A 204 -22.54 39.31 12.76
CA GLU A 204 -23.35 40.12 13.68
C GLU A 204 -22.57 41.30 14.28
N LEU A 205 -21.29 41.10 14.62
CA LEU A 205 -20.40 42.15 15.11
C LEU A 205 -20.10 43.21 14.03
N LYS A 206 -19.96 42.77 12.77
CA LYS A 206 -19.82 43.70 11.62
C LYS A 206 -21.12 44.49 11.42
N ALA A 207 -22.27 43.84 11.49
CA ALA A 207 -23.57 44.51 11.35
C ALA A 207 -23.79 45.58 12.44
N LEU A 208 -23.50 45.26 13.70
CA LEU A 208 -23.58 46.22 14.82
C LEU A 208 -22.60 47.39 14.67
N TYR A 209 -21.38 47.14 14.16
CA TYR A 209 -20.41 48.20 13.86
C TYR A 209 -20.90 49.14 12.75
N TYR A 210 -21.45 48.61 11.65
CA TYR A 210 -22.02 49.45 10.59
C TYR A 210 -23.26 50.20 11.08
N LEU A 211 -24.09 49.60 11.92
CA LEU A 211 -25.27 50.26 12.50
C LEU A 211 -24.86 51.40 13.45
N SER A 212 -23.80 51.23 14.26
CA SER A 212 -23.29 52.31 15.11
C SER A 212 -22.64 53.43 14.28
N LEU A 213 -21.95 53.08 13.19
CA LEU A 213 -21.36 54.06 12.26
C LEU A 213 -22.45 54.92 11.61
N VAL A 214 -23.51 54.29 11.10
CA VAL A 214 -24.66 54.96 10.49
C VAL A 214 -25.38 55.85 11.53
N PHE A 215 -25.58 55.36 12.75
CA PHE A 215 -26.17 56.18 13.83
C PHE A 215 -25.30 57.39 14.19
N THR A 216 -23.97 57.23 14.20
CA THR A 216 -23.04 58.34 14.48
C THR A 216 -23.10 59.40 13.38
N VAL A 217 -23.15 58.99 12.11
CA VAL A 217 -23.22 59.92 10.97
C VAL A 217 -24.59 60.61 10.86
N LEU A 218 -25.69 59.91 11.12
CA LEU A 218 -27.05 60.46 10.99
C LEU A 218 -27.53 61.26 12.21
N VAL A 219 -27.08 60.92 13.42
CA VAL A 219 -27.60 61.55 14.65
C VAL A 219 -26.61 62.56 15.24
N VAL A 220 -25.31 62.25 15.27
CA VAL A 220 -24.31 63.11 15.92
C VAL A 220 -23.89 64.26 15.01
N LEU A 221 -23.76 64.00 13.70
CA LEU A 221 -23.29 65.01 12.74
C LEU A 221 -24.25 66.20 12.57
N PRO A 222 -25.59 66.02 12.52
CA PRO A 222 -26.52 67.15 12.50
C PRO A 222 -26.59 67.88 13.84
N ALA A 223 -26.52 67.13 14.95
CA ALA A 223 -26.61 67.69 16.30
C ALA A 223 -25.39 68.58 16.66
N LEU A 224 -24.23 68.34 16.02
CA LEU A 224 -22.97 69.09 16.18
C LEU A 224 -23.09 70.57 15.76
N THR A 225 -24.14 70.94 15.03
CA THR A 225 -24.42 72.33 14.63
C THR A 225 -25.17 73.14 15.69
N SER A 226 -25.66 72.51 16.77
CA SER A 226 -26.39 73.17 17.85
C SER A 226 -25.54 73.35 19.11
N MET A 227 -25.54 74.55 19.69
CA MET A 227 -24.63 74.97 20.77
C MET A 227 -24.75 74.19 22.11
N ASN A 228 -25.75 73.31 22.26
CA ASN A 228 -25.92 72.49 23.47
C ASN A 228 -25.15 71.15 23.44
N LEU A 229 -24.40 70.84 22.37
CA LEU A 229 -23.81 69.51 22.17
C LEU A 229 -22.43 69.27 22.83
N ARG A 230 -21.72 70.33 23.26
CA ARG A 230 -20.40 70.16 23.90
C ARG A 230 -20.46 69.36 25.20
N GLY A 231 -21.55 69.49 25.97
CA GLY A 231 -21.76 68.70 27.19
C GLY A 231 -22.04 67.23 26.92
N LEU A 232 -22.84 66.93 25.88
CA LEU A 232 -23.19 65.56 25.51
C LEU A 232 -21.99 64.78 24.95
N ILE A 233 -21.15 65.44 24.13
CA ILE A 233 -19.93 64.83 23.59
C ILE A 233 -18.95 64.52 24.72
N MET A 234 -18.71 65.46 25.65
CA MET A 234 -17.82 65.21 26.80
C MET A 234 -18.31 64.08 27.72
N ALA A 235 -19.64 63.84 27.79
CA ALA A 235 -20.20 62.75 28.58
C ALA A 235 -20.08 61.37 27.91
N ILE A 236 -20.19 61.29 26.57
CA ILE A 236 -20.22 60.01 25.84
C ILE A 236 -18.82 59.57 25.36
N LEU A 237 -17.91 60.52 25.08
CA LEU A 237 -16.56 60.23 24.57
C LEU A 237 -15.76 59.26 25.47
N PRO A 238 -15.77 59.39 26.81
CA PRO A 238 -15.03 58.48 27.69
C PRO A 238 -15.57 57.04 27.61
N GLY A 239 -16.89 56.87 27.46
CA GLY A 239 -17.54 55.58 27.32
C GLY A 239 -17.17 54.87 26.01
N LEU A 240 -17.14 55.63 24.90
CA LEU A 240 -16.72 55.10 23.60
C LEU A 240 -15.23 54.74 23.56
N ILE A 241 -14.37 55.56 24.16
CA ILE A 241 -12.93 55.27 24.26
C ILE A 241 -12.68 54.03 25.14
N SER A 242 -13.40 53.91 26.26
CA SER A 242 -13.32 52.75 27.15
C SER A 242 -13.81 51.47 26.46
N TRP A 243 -14.94 51.54 25.73
CA TRP A 243 -15.46 50.43 24.94
C TRP A 243 -14.51 50.03 23.79
N TRP A 244 -13.92 51.00 23.09
CA TRP A 244 -12.95 50.75 22.04
C TRP A 244 -11.66 50.12 22.57
N LEU A 245 -11.10 50.62 23.68
CA LEU A 245 -9.96 50.01 24.35
C LEU A 245 -10.29 48.59 24.83
N HIS A 246 -11.49 48.36 25.38
CA HIS A 246 -11.88 47.04 25.85
C HIS A 246 -12.04 46.04 24.68
N THR A 247 -12.58 46.47 23.54
CA THR A 247 -12.77 45.59 22.37
C THR A 247 -11.50 45.38 21.57
N LYS A 248 -10.63 46.38 21.44
CA LYS A 248 -9.36 46.24 20.69
C LYS A 248 -8.21 45.64 21.49
N VAL A 249 -8.19 45.80 22.82
CA VAL A 249 -7.07 45.32 23.67
C VAL A 249 -7.40 43.99 24.35
N ARG A 250 -8.61 43.77 24.87
CA ARG A 250 -8.96 42.50 25.55
C ARG A 250 -9.45 41.39 24.62
N ALA A 251 -10.06 41.71 23.48
CA ALA A 251 -10.46 40.68 22.50
C ALA A 251 -9.27 39.91 21.88
N PRO A 252 -8.13 40.53 21.51
CA PRO A 252 -6.97 39.76 21.02
C PRO A 252 -6.29 38.95 22.13
N GLU A 253 -6.30 39.39 23.39
CA GLU A 253 -5.77 38.59 24.50
C GLU A 253 -6.59 37.31 24.73
N GLN A 254 -7.93 37.39 24.66
CA GLN A 254 -8.79 36.21 24.78
C GLN A 254 -8.63 35.27 23.59
N ALA A 255 -8.56 35.81 22.37
CA ALA A 255 -8.30 35.03 21.16
C ALA A 255 -6.91 34.35 21.21
N HIS A 256 -5.89 35.03 21.74
CA HIS A 256 -4.56 34.48 21.89
C HIS A 256 -4.51 33.35 22.93
N ARG A 257 -5.18 33.51 24.08
CA ARG A 257 -5.30 32.44 25.08
C ARG A 257 -6.04 31.22 24.55
N GLN A 258 -7.15 31.43 23.83
CA GLN A 258 -7.88 30.33 23.19
C GLN A 258 -7.01 29.60 22.15
N TRP A 259 -6.24 30.34 21.35
CA TRP A 259 -5.31 29.75 20.40
C TRP A 259 -4.17 28.98 21.08
N GLU A 260 -3.61 29.49 22.18
CA GLU A 260 -2.60 28.77 22.97
C GLU A 260 -3.15 27.49 23.59
N GLU A 261 -4.36 27.51 24.14
CA GLU A 261 -5.03 26.33 24.70
C GLU A 261 -5.30 25.28 23.62
N GLN A 262 -5.85 25.69 22.47
CA GLN A 262 -6.05 24.80 21.31
C GLN A 262 -4.72 24.22 20.81
N SER A 263 -3.67 25.04 20.72
CA SER A 263 -2.34 24.60 20.29
C SER A 263 -1.74 23.57 21.26
N ARG A 264 -1.93 23.75 22.58
CA ARG A 264 -1.51 22.77 23.60
C ARG A 264 -2.30 21.47 23.50
N GLN A 265 -3.61 21.54 23.26
CA GLN A 265 -4.44 20.35 23.06
C GLN A 265 -4.02 19.57 21.81
N VAL A 266 -3.83 20.23 20.68
CA VAL A 266 -3.33 19.62 19.44
C VAL A 266 -1.93 19.02 19.64
N ALA A 267 -1.05 19.71 20.36
CA ALA A 267 0.28 19.17 20.68
C ALA A 267 0.21 17.93 21.58
N ALA A 268 -0.68 17.91 22.57
CA ALA A 268 -0.88 16.75 23.45
C ALA A 268 -1.48 15.56 22.69
N GLU A 269 -2.45 15.80 21.80
CA GLU A 269 -3.04 14.76 20.95
C GLU A 269 -2.01 14.19 19.98
N ASN A 270 -1.20 15.03 19.34
CA ASN A 270 -0.13 14.60 18.46
C ASN A 270 0.92 13.74 19.20
N ARG A 271 1.23 14.06 20.47
CA ARG A 271 2.10 13.20 21.30
C ARG A 271 1.47 11.84 21.57
N ARG A 272 0.19 11.78 21.96
CA ARG A 272 -0.53 10.51 22.16
C ARG A 272 -0.56 9.66 20.88
N ARG A 273 -0.80 10.28 19.72
CA ARG A 273 -0.77 9.59 18.42
C ARG A 273 0.63 9.06 18.10
N ALA A 274 1.68 9.83 18.36
CA ALA A 274 3.06 9.41 18.16
C ALA A 274 3.45 8.24 19.09
N GLU A 275 3.04 8.28 20.36
CA GLU A 275 3.25 7.19 21.33
C GLU A 275 2.52 5.91 20.90
N LEU A 276 1.26 6.01 20.47
CA LEU A 276 0.50 4.88 19.94
C LEU A 276 1.16 4.28 18.68
N ALA A 277 1.60 5.14 17.76
CA ALA A 277 2.31 4.71 16.56
C ALA A 277 3.63 3.99 16.90
N ALA A 278 4.38 4.50 17.88
CA ALA A 278 5.62 3.87 18.35
C ALA A 278 5.36 2.50 19.01
N LEU A 279 4.29 2.35 19.79
CA LEU A 279 3.89 1.07 20.38
C LEU A 279 3.49 0.05 19.30
N ILE A 280 2.68 0.47 18.32
CA ILE A 280 2.29 -0.38 17.19
C ILE A 280 3.53 -0.84 16.40
N GLU A 281 4.47 0.08 16.16
CA GLU A 281 5.68 -0.24 15.42
C GLU A 281 6.59 -1.19 16.20
N ARG A 282 6.71 -1.00 17.52
CA ARG A 282 7.43 -1.93 18.40
C ARG A 282 6.81 -3.34 18.36
N ASP A 283 5.49 -3.45 18.50
CA ASP A 283 4.75 -4.71 18.41
C ASP A 283 4.98 -5.41 17.06
N ARG A 284 5.00 -4.64 15.96
CA ARG A 284 5.30 -5.18 14.62
C ARG A 284 6.72 -5.71 14.52
N LEU A 285 7.70 -4.98 15.05
CA LEU A 285 9.10 -5.40 15.04
C LEU A 285 9.31 -6.65 15.90
N GLU A 286 8.70 -6.72 17.09
CA GLU A 286 8.76 -7.90 17.97
C GLU A 286 8.14 -9.12 17.28
N ARG A 287 7.01 -8.98 16.58
CA ARG A 287 6.42 -10.07 15.79
C ARG A 287 7.30 -10.53 14.64
N ARG A 288 7.88 -9.61 13.86
CA ARG A 288 8.80 -9.97 12.77
C ARG A 288 10.02 -10.73 13.28
N ARG A 289 10.58 -10.32 14.43
CA ARG A 289 11.68 -11.03 15.09
C ARG A 289 11.25 -12.43 15.50
N TRP A 290 10.09 -12.55 16.14
CA TRP A 290 9.52 -13.86 16.51
C TRP A 290 9.29 -14.75 15.27
N GLU A 291 8.73 -14.24 14.19
CA GLU A 291 8.53 -15.00 12.93
C GLU A 291 9.85 -15.49 12.35
N THR A 292 10.87 -14.63 12.34
CA THR A 292 12.21 -14.97 11.85
C THR A 292 12.84 -16.08 12.70
N GLU A 293 12.77 -15.96 14.02
CA GLU A 293 13.36 -16.94 14.94
C GLU A 293 12.57 -18.26 14.94
N ASN A 294 11.25 -18.19 14.85
CA ASN A 294 10.39 -19.35 14.67
C ASN A 294 10.69 -20.07 13.34
N GLY A 295 10.99 -19.32 12.28
CA GLY A 295 11.50 -19.86 11.01
C GLY A 295 12.81 -20.63 11.19
N ARG A 296 13.80 -20.03 11.85
CA ARG A 296 15.06 -20.71 12.17
C ARG A 296 14.88 -21.99 13.00
N CYS A 297 13.95 -21.98 13.96
CA CYS A 297 13.62 -23.17 14.74
C CYS A 297 13.02 -24.28 13.86
N ARG A 298 12.15 -23.92 12.90
CA ARG A 298 11.59 -24.85 11.92
C ARG A 298 12.67 -25.43 11.01
N ASP A 299 13.58 -24.60 10.51
CA ASP A 299 14.70 -25.04 9.70
C ASP A 299 15.59 -26.00 10.47
N ARG A 300 15.93 -25.65 11.73
CA ARG A 300 16.69 -26.52 12.63
C ARG A 300 16.01 -27.85 12.92
N MET A 301 14.69 -27.87 13.12
CA MET A 301 13.94 -29.12 13.26
C MET A 301 14.02 -29.95 11.98
N THR A 302 13.92 -29.32 10.82
CA THR A 302 14.02 -30.00 9.53
C THR A 302 15.41 -30.62 9.36
N ILE A 303 16.48 -29.87 9.67
CA ILE A 303 17.87 -30.36 9.71
C ILE A 303 17.97 -31.61 10.58
N LEU A 304 17.52 -31.54 11.83
CA LEU A 304 17.60 -32.67 12.77
C LEU A 304 16.84 -33.91 12.29
N VAL A 305 15.68 -33.72 11.68
CA VAL A 305 14.89 -34.84 11.11
C VAL A 305 15.61 -35.43 9.90
N CYS A 306 16.18 -34.60 9.01
CA CYS A 306 16.90 -35.07 7.83
C CYS A 306 18.19 -35.80 8.20
N GLU A 307 19.01 -35.24 9.10
CA GLU A 307 20.22 -35.88 9.64
C GLU A 307 19.92 -37.25 10.25
N TYR A 308 18.81 -37.35 10.99
CA TYR A 308 18.39 -38.62 11.59
C TYR A 308 18.04 -39.68 10.53
N LEU A 309 17.35 -39.26 9.47
CA LEU A 309 16.95 -40.15 8.39
C LEU A 309 18.08 -40.43 7.39
N GLY A 310 19.22 -39.75 7.51
CA GLY A 310 20.29 -39.79 6.51
C GLY A 310 19.87 -39.19 5.17
N LEU A 311 18.95 -38.21 5.19
CA LEU A 311 18.43 -37.54 4.01
C LEU A 311 19.11 -36.18 3.83
N ASP A 312 19.34 -35.81 2.57
CA ASP A 312 19.89 -34.50 2.23
C ASP A 312 18.81 -33.41 2.27
N LEU A 313 19.12 -32.27 2.90
CA LEU A 313 18.19 -31.16 3.01
C LEU A 313 17.90 -30.51 1.64
N GLY A 314 16.61 -30.40 1.30
CA GLY A 314 16.16 -29.75 0.07
C GLY A 314 16.20 -30.63 -1.18
N ALA A 315 16.64 -31.89 -1.07
CA ALA A 315 16.51 -32.87 -2.15
C ALA A 315 15.07 -33.41 -2.25
N ASP A 316 14.66 -33.81 -3.45
CA ASP A 316 13.45 -34.64 -3.59
C ASP A 316 13.78 -36.07 -3.14
N TRP A 317 13.42 -36.37 -1.88
CA TRP A 317 13.68 -37.68 -1.30
C TRP A 317 12.93 -38.80 -1.98
N SER A 318 11.96 -38.52 -2.86
CA SER A 318 11.17 -39.56 -3.51
C SER A 318 12.02 -40.54 -4.34
N GLU A 319 13.22 -40.13 -4.77
CA GLU A 319 14.15 -40.95 -5.54
C GLU A 319 15.45 -41.30 -4.80
N ASP A 320 15.54 -41.05 -3.48
CA ASP A 320 16.72 -41.39 -2.68
C ASP A 320 16.93 -42.89 -2.50
N TRP A 321 15.90 -43.69 -2.78
CA TRP A 321 16.03 -45.13 -2.90
C TRP A 321 16.75 -45.58 -4.20
N ALA A 322 16.85 -44.71 -5.22
CA ALA A 322 17.41 -45.08 -6.51
C ALA A 322 18.90 -44.74 -6.57
N THR A 323 19.71 -45.70 -7.04
CA THR A 323 21.12 -45.43 -7.34
C THR A 323 21.24 -44.41 -8.48
N GLY A 324 22.39 -43.74 -8.59
CA GLY A 324 22.64 -42.80 -9.69
C GLY A 324 22.43 -43.44 -11.08
N ALA A 325 22.78 -44.72 -11.25
CA ALA A 325 22.57 -45.46 -12.49
C ALA A 325 21.08 -45.69 -12.80
N GLU A 326 20.24 -45.95 -11.79
CA GLU A 326 18.79 -46.11 -11.98
C GLU A 326 18.11 -44.78 -12.29
N ARG A 327 18.52 -43.68 -11.64
CA ARG A 327 18.04 -42.32 -11.97
C ARG A 327 18.39 -41.94 -13.41
N GLU A 328 19.62 -42.20 -13.81
CA GLU A 328 20.09 -41.92 -15.17
C GLU A 328 19.37 -42.81 -16.21
N ARG A 329 19.09 -44.08 -15.88
CA ARG A 329 18.27 -44.96 -16.72
C ARG A 329 16.82 -44.46 -16.82
N HIS A 330 16.21 -44.07 -15.71
CA HIS A 330 14.87 -43.48 -15.68
C HIS A 330 14.79 -42.21 -16.55
N ALA A 331 15.76 -41.30 -16.42
CA ALA A 331 15.83 -40.08 -17.21
C ALA A 331 15.95 -40.39 -18.71
N ARG A 332 16.87 -41.28 -19.11
CA ARG A 332 17.05 -41.69 -20.51
C ARG A 332 15.80 -42.32 -21.11
N ILE A 333 15.17 -43.26 -20.39
CA ILE A 333 13.95 -43.92 -20.88
C ILE A 333 12.81 -42.91 -21.02
N THR A 334 12.67 -42.01 -20.04
CA THR A 334 11.68 -40.94 -20.07
C THR A 334 11.89 -40.02 -21.26
N GLU A 335 13.14 -39.61 -21.53
CA GLU A 335 13.50 -38.77 -22.67
C GLU A 335 13.19 -39.44 -24.02
N VAL A 336 13.56 -40.72 -24.16
CA VAL A 336 13.27 -41.50 -25.38
C VAL A 336 11.77 -41.59 -25.65
N ILE A 337 10.97 -41.88 -24.62
CA ILE A 337 9.51 -42.01 -24.76
C ILE A 337 8.87 -40.63 -25.01
N ALA A 338 9.30 -39.58 -24.32
CA ALA A 338 8.76 -38.24 -24.49
C ALA A 338 8.99 -37.70 -25.92
N ASN A 339 10.15 -38.01 -26.50
CA ASN A 339 10.54 -37.52 -27.82
C ASN A 339 10.19 -38.49 -28.97
N GLU A 340 9.54 -39.63 -28.69
CA GLU A 340 9.38 -40.72 -29.66
C GLU A 340 8.66 -40.30 -30.96
N ARG A 341 7.76 -39.32 -30.87
CA ARG A 341 6.96 -38.82 -32.01
C ARG A 341 7.73 -37.82 -32.87
N GLU A 342 8.51 -36.95 -32.26
CA GLU A 342 9.28 -35.91 -32.96
C GLU A 342 10.58 -36.47 -33.53
N LYS A 343 11.25 -37.32 -32.73
CA LYS A 343 12.54 -37.92 -33.06
C LYS A 343 12.48 -39.43 -32.75
N PRO A 344 12.00 -40.25 -33.72
CA PRO A 344 11.93 -41.68 -33.53
C PRO A 344 13.31 -42.27 -33.17
N PRO A 345 13.39 -43.11 -32.13
CA PRO A 345 14.67 -43.61 -31.63
C PRO A 345 15.33 -44.56 -32.64
N SER A 346 16.65 -44.51 -32.68
CA SER A 346 17.47 -45.48 -33.40
C SER A 346 17.68 -46.75 -32.57
N LEU A 347 18.19 -47.81 -33.20
CA LEU A 347 18.54 -49.06 -32.51
C LEU A 347 19.52 -48.84 -31.34
N TYR A 348 20.37 -47.82 -31.43
CA TYR A 348 21.38 -47.51 -30.42
C TYR A 348 20.81 -46.76 -29.21
N ASP A 349 19.61 -46.22 -29.32
CA ASP A 349 18.93 -45.51 -28.23
C ASP A 349 18.16 -46.47 -27.31
N PHE A 350 18.17 -47.78 -27.60
CA PHE A 350 17.46 -48.79 -26.80
C PHE A 350 18.27 -49.13 -25.55
N HIS A 351 17.92 -48.50 -24.43
CA HIS A 351 18.48 -48.82 -23.13
C HIS A 351 17.65 -49.90 -22.45
N GLU A 352 18.20 -51.10 -22.25
CA GLU A 352 17.46 -52.18 -21.59
C GLU A 352 16.86 -51.71 -20.25
N PRO A 353 15.53 -51.77 -20.07
CA PRO A 353 14.88 -51.25 -18.87
C PRO A 353 15.31 -51.93 -17.56
N GLY A 354 16.10 -53.00 -17.62
CA GLY A 354 16.55 -53.72 -16.43
C GLY A 354 15.39 -54.25 -15.60
N THR A 355 15.69 -54.64 -14.37
CA THR A 355 14.71 -54.98 -13.34
C THR A 355 15.05 -54.15 -12.12
N LEU A 356 14.06 -53.43 -11.58
CA LEU A 356 14.25 -52.66 -10.35
C LEU A 356 14.35 -53.63 -9.19
N ALA A 357 15.53 -53.72 -8.58
CA ALA A 357 15.71 -54.37 -7.30
C ALA A 357 15.72 -53.29 -6.22
N LEU A 358 14.82 -53.41 -5.26
CA LEU A 358 14.83 -52.58 -4.07
C LEU A 358 16.02 -53.05 -3.22
N ASP A 359 17.04 -52.22 -3.10
CA ASP A 359 18.13 -52.51 -2.19
C ASP A 359 17.63 -52.32 -0.75
N MET A 360 17.22 -53.43 -0.13
CA MET A 360 16.73 -53.47 1.24
C MET A 360 17.79 -52.98 2.25
N SER A 361 19.08 -53.00 1.90
CA SER A 361 20.14 -52.45 2.76
C SER A 361 20.05 -50.94 2.92
N MET A 362 19.32 -50.23 2.05
CA MET A 362 19.04 -48.80 2.20
C MET A 362 17.86 -48.49 3.13
N ILE A 363 17.10 -49.51 3.53
CA ILE A 363 16.07 -49.40 4.56
C ILE A 363 16.71 -49.51 5.95
N ASP A 364 17.81 -50.24 6.10
CA ASP A 364 18.49 -50.46 7.39
C ASP A 364 18.91 -49.17 8.13
N PRO A 365 19.43 -48.11 7.47
CA PRO A 365 19.70 -46.83 8.11
C PRO A 365 18.46 -46.17 8.69
N LEU A 366 17.31 -46.26 8.01
CA LEU A 366 16.02 -45.73 8.48
C LEU A 366 15.47 -46.50 9.69
N LEU A 367 15.99 -47.70 9.96
CA LEU A 367 15.58 -48.58 11.05
C LEU A 367 16.53 -48.56 12.25
N ARG A 368 17.67 -47.86 12.19
CA ARG A 368 18.63 -47.84 13.32
C ARG A 368 18.11 -47.02 14.51
N PRO A 369 18.05 -47.59 15.73
CA PRO A 369 17.69 -46.86 16.93
C PRO A 369 18.75 -45.83 17.34
N MET A 370 18.27 -44.70 17.86
CA MET A 370 19.00 -43.46 18.12
C MET A 370 19.91 -43.45 19.36
N GLN A 371 20.59 -44.55 19.70
CA GLN A 371 21.49 -44.56 20.85
C GLN A 371 22.82 -43.84 20.57
N SER A 372 23.26 -43.75 19.31
CA SER A 372 24.51 -43.10 18.91
C SER A 372 24.42 -41.57 18.77
N PHE A 373 23.26 -41.03 18.39
CA PHE A 373 23.10 -39.61 18.07
C PHE A 373 23.09 -38.70 19.32
N ARG A 374 22.50 -39.15 20.44
CA ARG A 374 22.55 -38.41 21.71
C ARG A 374 23.99 -38.26 22.22
N ALA A 375 24.83 -39.26 21.99
CA ALA A 375 26.26 -39.20 22.30
C ALA A 375 27.05 -38.25 21.38
N GLN A 376 26.59 -38.04 20.14
CA GLN A 376 27.18 -37.06 19.22
C GLN A 376 26.75 -35.62 19.56
N GLN A 377 25.49 -35.37 19.91
CA GLN A 377 25.03 -34.03 20.32
C GLN A 377 25.73 -33.52 21.58
N ILE A 378 26.00 -34.40 22.56
CA ILE A 378 26.77 -34.03 23.77
C ILE A 378 28.19 -33.60 23.38
N ARG A 379 28.85 -34.29 22.44
CA ARG A 379 30.22 -33.95 22.02
C ARG A 379 30.34 -32.65 21.23
N VAL A 380 29.33 -32.30 20.43
CA VAL A 380 29.35 -31.06 19.63
C VAL A 380 29.09 -29.84 20.52
N LEU A 381 28.28 -29.98 21.57
CA LEU A 381 28.07 -28.91 22.55
C LEU A 381 29.29 -28.73 23.48
N ASP A 382 29.99 -29.81 23.84
CA ASP A 382 31.25 -29.75 24.63
C ASP A 382 32.46 -29.17 23.84
N HIS A 383 32.32 -28.84 22.55
CA HIS A 383 33.38 -28.25 21.72
C HIS A 383 33.01 -26.86 21.17
N ALA A 384 31.87 -26.30 21.62
CA ALA A 384 31.41 -24.96 21.26
C ALA A 384 31.60 -23.92 22.39
N ASP A 385 32.05 -24.36 23.57
CA ASP A 385 32.68 -23.54 24.62
C ASP A 385 34.22 -23.63 24.49
#